data_AF-A0AA50E588-F1
#
_entry.id   AF-A0AA50E588-F1
#
_cell.length_a   1.000
_cell.length_b   1.000
_cell.length_c   1.000
_cell.angle_alpha   90.00
_cell.angle_beta   90.00
_cell.angle_gamma   90.00
#
_symmetry.space_group_name_H-M   'P 1'
#
loop_
_entity.id
_entity.type
_entity.pdbx_description
1 polymer ?
#
loop_
_entity_poly.entity_id
_entity_poly.type
_entity_poly.pdbx_seq_one_letter_code
_entity_poly.pdbx_strand_id
1 'polypeptide(L)'
;MASFDNVTSAIASQLLAGDIFLLTYSGHGSQLIDQDGDESDGLDETWCLYDGQIVDDELYQIWTKFRAGVRIIVVSDSCHSGTVIRSHSPQLETVISKDITCSASGILLSGCRDNQFSYDAPSNGAFTAQLLKVWNNGQFKGSHKKFLQAISSGLPKRQRPCYLTFGAKNIKFSRQNPFQP
;
A
#
# COMPACT_ATOMS: atom_id res chain seq x y z
N MET A 1 -17.06 -12.17 8.40
CA MET A 1 -15.88 -11.36 8.77
C MET A 1 -14.68 -12.05 8.16
N ALA A 2 -14.09 -11.43 7.13
CA ALA A 2 -13.18 -12.07 6.19
C ALA A 2 -11.93 -12.65 6.89
N SER A 3 -11.33 -13.68 6.29
CA SER A 3 -10.10 -14.29 6.83
C SER A 3 -8.96 -13.26 6.99
N PHE A 4 -8.93 -12.24 6.13
CA PHE A 4 -7.89 -11.21 6.11
C PHE A 4 -7.90 -10.33 7.37
N ASP A 5 -9.08 -9.84 7.78
CA ASP A 5 -9.21 -8.93 8.93
C ASP A 5 -8.78 -9.60 10.23
N ASN A 6 -9.17 -10.87 10.40
CA ASN A 6 -8.87 -11.64 11.59
C ASN A 6 -7.36 -11.84 11.75
N VAL A 7 -6.68 -12.24 10.67
CA VAL A 7 -5.23 -12.46 10.68
C VAL A 7 -4.50 -11.14 10.93
N THR A 8 -4.86 -10.08 10.21
CA THR A 8 -4.16 -8.80 10.32
C THR A 8 -4.38 -8.14 11.67
N SER A 9 -5.60 -8.23 12.23
CA SER A 9 -5.88 -7.74 13.59
C SER A 9 -5.12 -8.52 14.65
N ALA A 10 -4.99 -9.84 14.50
CA ALA A 10 -4.20 -10.67 15.40
C ALA A 10 -2.71 -10.27 15.37
N ILE A 11 -2.15 -10.01 14.18
CA ILE A 11 -0.76 -9.54 14.03
C ILE A 11 -0.59 -8.14 14.63
N ALA A 12 -1.51 -7.22 14.36
CA ALA A 12 -1.46 -5.85 14.89
C ALA A 12 -1.36 -5.82 16.42
N SER A 13 -2.01 -6.77 17.11
CA SER A 13 -1.94 -6.87 18.58
C SER A 13 -0.57 -7.27 19.12
N GLN A 14 0.26 -7.96 18.31
CA GLN A 14 1.55 -8.53 18.70
C GLN A 14 2.71 -7.56 18.48
N LEU A 15 2.63 -6.70 17.46
CA LEU A 15 3.72 -5.80 17.11
C LEU A 15 3.84 -4.59 18.04
N LEU A 16 5.08 -4.21 18.34
CA LEU A 16 5.48 -3.13 19.23
C LEU A 16 6.18 -1.99 18.47
N ALA A 17 6.41 -0.88 19.16
CA ALA A 17 7.16 0.24 18.61
C ALA A 17 8.56 -0.21 18.17
N GLY A 18 8.93 0.08 16.93
CA GLY A 18 10.16 -0.38 16.30
C GLY A 18 9.98 -1.57 15.37
N ASP A 19 8.92 -2.36 15.52
CA ASP A 19 8.65 -3.50 14.64
C ASP A 19 8.22 -3.07 13.22
N ILE A 20 8.26 -4.02 12.31
CA ILE A 20 7.82 -3.86 10.92
C ILE A 20 6.78 -4.92 10.55
N PHE A 21 5.66 -4.46 10.01
CA PHE A 21 4.68 -5.29 9.33
C PHE A 21 4.89 -5.16 7.82
N LEU A 22 5.08 -6.29 7.14
CA LEU A 22 5.15 -6.35 5.68
C LEU A 22 3.94 -7.13 5.16
N LEU A 23 3.16 -6.48 4.30
CA LEU A 23 2.08 -7.10 3.56
C LEU A 23 2.39 -7.05 2.06
N THR A 24 2.25 -8.19 1.39
CA THR A 24 2.32 -8.27 -0.07
C THR A 24 1.00 -8.81 -0.60
N TYR A 25 0.37 -8.07 -1.50
CA TYR A 25 -0.83 -8.50 -2.22
C TYR A 25 -0.53 -8.59 -3.71
N SER A 26 -0.98 -9.67 -4.34
CA SER A 26 -0.94 -9.85 -5.79
C SER A 26 -2.23 -10.53 -6.21
N GLY A 27 -3.02 -9.84 -7.02
CA GLY A 27 -4.38 -10.27 -7.35
C GLY A 27 -5.16 -9.19 -8.08
N HIS A 28 -6.47 -9.36 -8.18
CA HIS A 28 -7.34 -8.38 -8.82
C HIS A 28 -7.57 -7.18 -7.91
N GLY A 29 -7.59 -5.99 -8.51
CA GLY A 29 -8.20 -4.80 -7.93
C GLY A 29 -9.39 -4.38 -8.77
N SER A 30 -10.37 -3.77 -8.12
CA SER A 30 -11.61 -3.28 -8.73
C SER A 30 -12.03 -1.99 -8.04
N GLN A 31 -13.02 -1.32 -8.59
CA GLN A 31 -13.62 -0.12 -8.01
C GLN A 31 -15.07 -0.40 -7.61
N LEU A 32 -15.50 0.18 -6.49
CA LEU A 32 -16.91 0.26 -6.09
C LEU A 32 -17.36 1.72 -6.09
N ILE A 33 -18.68 1.95 -6.12
CA ILE A 33 -19.21 3.31 -6.01
C ILE A 33 -18.99 3.80 -4.58
N ASP A 34 -18.28 4.92 -4.45
CA ASP A 34 -18.09 5.62 -3.18
C ASP A 34 -19.46 6.08 -2.64
N GLN A 35 -19.74 5.70 -1.39
CA GLN A 35 -20.99 6.00 -0.71
C GLN A 35 -20.90 7.21 0.25
N ASP A 36 -19.70 7.61 0.65
CA ASP A 36 -19.49 8.67 1.64
C ASP A 36 -18.91 9.97 1.05
N GLY A 37 -18.42 9.91 -0.20
CA GLY A 37 -18.03 11.05 -1.00
C GLY A 37 -16.62 11.58 -0.70
N ASP A 38 -15.74 10.75 -0.14
CA ASP A 38 -14.37 11.12 0.17
C ASP A 38 -13.40 11.00 -1.02
N GLU A 39 -13.75 10.24 -2.05
CA GLU A 39 -12.96 9.97 -3.25
C GLU A 39 -13.28 10.99 -4.36
N SER A 40 -12.24 11.57 -4.99
CA SER A 40 -12.42 12.68 -5.94
C SER A 40 -13.04 12.28 -7.28
N ASP A 41 -13.00 11.00 -7.63
CA ASP A 41 -13.66 10.40 -8.80
C ASP A 41 -14.94 9.63 -8.43
N GLY A 42 -15.29 9.58 -7.14
CA GLY A 42 -16.48 8.91 -6.62
C GLY A 42 -16.41 7.39 -6.67
N LEU A 43 -15.22 6.80 -6.61
CA LEU A 43 -15.00 5.37 -6.63
C LEU A 43 -14.05 4.91 -5.51
N ASP A 44 -14.47 3.95 -4.70
CA ASP A 44 -13.61 3.27 -3.73
C ASP A 44 -12.72 2.24 -4.43
N GLU A 45 -11.41 2.27 -4.19
CA GLU A 45 -10.52 1.20 -4.63
C GLU A 45 -10.63 -0.05 -3.76
N THR A 46 -10.59 -1.22 -4.38
CA THR A 46 -10.77 -2.50 -3.69
C THR A 46 -9.73 -3.54 -4.05
N TRP A 47 -9.47 -4.45 -3.11
CA TRP A 47 -8.86 -5.74 -3.41
C TRP A 47 -9.93 -6.81 -3.53
N CYS A 48 -9.93 -7.54 -4.64
CA CYS A 48 -10.80 -8.70 -4.83
C CYS A 48 -10.17 -9.93 -4.16
N LEU A 49 -10.51 -10.16 -2.91
CA LEU A 49 -10.16 -11.37 -2.17
C LEU A 49 -11.02 -12.55 -2.65
N TYR A 50 -10.67 -13.76 -2.20
CA TYR A 50 -11.42 -14.96 -2.56
C TYR A 50 -12.87 -14.92 -2.06
N ASP A 51 -13.09 -14.39 -0.86
CA ASP A 51 -14.38 -14.36 -0.15
C ASP A 51 -15.15 -13.04 -0.29
N GLY A 52 -14.61 -12.07 -1.03
CA GLY A 52 -15.24 -10.78 -1.24
C GLY A 52 -14.28 -9.69 -1.69
N GLN A 53 -14.80 -8.47 -1.85
CA GLN A 53 -13.98 -7.28 -2.04
C GLN A 53 -13.76 -6.61 -0.68
N ILE A 54 -12.55 -6.13 -0.43
CA ILE A 54 -12.24 -5.24 0.70
C ILE A 54 -11.94 -3.85 0.14
N VAL A 55 -12.64 -2.83 0.64
CA VAL A 55 -12.42 -1.43 0.23
C VAL A 55 -11.23 -0.83 0.98
N ASP A 56 -10.62 0.21 0.42
CA ASP A 56 -9.46 0.88 1.00
C ASP A 56 -9.73 1.48 2.40
N ASP A 57 -10.97 1.87 2.65
CA ASP A 57 -11.43 2.37 3.94
C ASP A 57 -11.43 1.28 5.03
N GLU A 58 -11.82 0.05 4.68
CA GLU A 58 -11.70 -1.12 5.56
C GLU A 58 -10.22 -1.45 5.82
N LEU A 59 -9.37 -1.37 4.79
CA LEU A 59 -7.92 -1.51 4.96
C LEU A 59 -7.37 -0.43 5.91
N TYR A 60 -7.83 0.81 5.78
CA TYR A 60 -7.41 1.91 6.63
C TYR A 60 -7.80 1.70 8.09
N GLN A 61 -9.02 1.20 8.35
CA GLN A 61 -9.45 0.81 9.69
C GLN A 61 -8.53 -0.28 10.27
N ILE A 62 -8.07 -1.24 9.47
CA ILE A 62 -7.12 -2.26 9.92
C ILE A 62 -5.77 -1.64 10.29
N TRP A 63 -5.26 -0.69 9.51
CA TRP A 63 -3.99 0.00 9.81
C TRP A 63 -4.02 0.73 11.15
N THR A 64 -5.19 1.23 11.56
CA THR A 64 -5.34 1.97 12.82
C THR A 64 -5.18 1.09 14.07
N LYS A 65 -5.27 -0.25 13.91
CA LYS A 65 -5.07 -1.22 14.99
C LYS A 65 -3.60 -1.38 15.38
N PHE A 66 -2.66 -0.95 14.54
CA PHE A 66 -1.24 -1.05 14.82
C PHE A 66 -0.77 0.05 15.78
N ARG A 67 0.12 -0.32 16.72
CA ARG A 67 0.62 0.59 17.75
C ARG A 67 1.49 1.70 17.15
N ALA A 68 1.56 2.82 17.85
CA ALA A 68 2.48 3.90 17.53
C ALA A 68 3.93 3.38 17.44
N GLY A 69 4.65 3.83 16.42
CA GLY A 69 6.03 3.41 16.17
C GLY A 69 6.20 2.09 15.43
N VAL A 70 5.11 1.34 15.15
CA VAL A 70 5.15 0.24 14.17
C VAL A 70 5.27 0.83 12.76
N ARG A 71 6.11 0.20 11.94
CA ARG A 71 6.25 0.52 10.51
C ARG A 71 5.42 -0.48 9.70
N ILE A 72 4.67 0.00 8.72
CA ILE A 72 3.88 -0.83 7.81
C ILE A 72 4.41 -0.61 6.39
N ILE A 73 4.80 -1.68 5.72
CA ILE A 73 5.07 -1.69 4.27
C ILE A 73 4.00 -2.54 3.60
N VAL A 74 3.29 -1.95 2.64
CA VAL A 74 2.37 -2.67 1.75
C VAL A 74 2.95 -2.67 0.34
N VAL A 75 3.05 -3.84 -0.26
CA VAL A 75 3.40 -4.03 -1.67
C VAL A 75 2.16 -4.57 -2.38
N SER A 76 1.59 -3.81 -3.30
CA SER A 76 0.36 -4.18 -4.01
C SER A 76 0.61 -4.32 -5.51
N ASP A 77 0.70 -5.55 -6.00
CA ASP A 77 0.75 -5.85 -7.43
C ASP A 77 -0.66 -6.15 -7.95
N SER A 78 -1.48 -5.10 -8.09
CA SER A 78 -2.86 -5.16 -8.58
C SER A 78 -3.17 -3.94 -9.47
N CYS A 79 -4.07 -4.09 -10.43
CA CYS A 79 -4.68 -2.97 -11.17
C CYS A 79 -5.50 -2.09 -10.22
N HIS A 80 -5.69 -0.81 -10.55
CA HIS A 80 -6.53 0.11 -9.75
C HIS A 80 -6.11 0.18 -8.27
N SER A 81 -4.83 0.48 -7.99
CA SER A 81 -4.29 0.47 -6.63
C SER A 81 -3.47 1.70 -6.28
N GLY A 82 -3.60 2.75 -7.09
CA GLY A 82 -2.91 4.02 -6.92
C GLY A 82 -3.40 4.79 -5.69
N THR A 83 -4.66 4.62 -5.27
CA THR A 83 -5.25 5.20 -4.04
C THR A 83 -5.58 4.21 -2.93
N VAL A 84 -5.39 2.89 -3.12
CA VAL A 84 -5.76 1.81 -2.16
C VAL A 84 -5.21 1.95 -0.74
N ILE A 85 -4.29 2.90 -0.51
CA ILE A 85 -3.99 3.41 0.82
C ILE A 85 -3.91 4.94 0.79
N ARG A 86 -4.93 5.60 1.34
CA ARG A 86 -5.05 7.05 1.52
C ARG A 86 -3.71 7.78 1.73
N SER A 87 -3.39 8.68 0.80
CA SER A 87 -2.24 9.59 0.89
C SER A 87 -2.62 10.87 1.63
N HIS A 88 -1.76 11.35 2.54
CA HIS A 88 -1.87 12.70 3.10
C HIS A 88 -1.76 13.77 1.99
N SER A 89 -2.90 14.24 1.49
CA SER A 89 -3.03 15.49 0.74
C SER A 89 -3.44 16.60 1.71
N PRO A 90 -2.67 17.72 1.83
CA PRO A 90 -3.02 18.83 2.74
C PRO A 90 -4.37 19.51 2.41
N GLN A 91 -4.94 19.20 1.24
CA GLN A 91 -6.18 19.79 0.74
C GLN A 91 -7.43 18.95 1.11
N LEU A 92 -7.26 17.74 1.63
CA LEU A 92 -8.33 16.80 2.02
C LEU A 92 -8.65 16.81 3.53
N GLU A 93 -8.14 17.78 4.30
CA GLU A 93 -8.38 17.88 5.75
C GLU A 93 -9.83 18.21 6.14
N THR A 94 -10.76 18.39 5.18
CA THR A 94 -12.06 19.04 5.48
C THR A 94 -13.26 18.09 5.53
N VAL A 95 -13.19 16.84 5.06
CA VAL A 95 -14.41 15.98 4.99
C VAL A 95 -14.24 14.56 5.54
N ILE A 96 -13.02 14.03 5.65
CA ILE A 96 -12.81 12.71 6.26
C ILE A 96 -12.94 12.83 7.78
N SER A 97 -13.81 12.01 8.36
CA SER A 97 -14.07 11.93 9.80
C SER A 97 -12.77 12.02 10.63
N LYS A 98 -12.69 13.09 11.42
CA LYS A 98 -11.55 13.53 12.24
C LYS A 98 -11.07 12.52 13.31
N ASP A 99 -11.69 11.35 13.44
CA ASP A 99 -11.60 10.54 14.66
C ASP A 99 -10.81 9.23 14.50
N ILE A 100 -10.39 8.85 13.29
CA ILE A 100 -9.59 7.62 13.09
C ILE A 100 -8.19 7.98 12.57
N THR A 101 -7.25 8.17 13.50
CA THR A 101 -5.84 8.45 13.19
C THR A 101 -5.00 7.18 13.28
N CYS A 102 -4.38 6.79 12.16
CA CYS A 102 -3.40 5.71 12.16
C CYS A 102 -2.10 6.16 12.84
N SER A 103 -1.83 5.62 14.03
CA SER A 103 -0.64 5.96 14.83
C SER A 103 0.64 5.28 14.35
N ALA A 104 0.52 4.20 13.57
CA ALA A 104 1.63 3.56 12.87
C ALA A 104 2.07 4.41 11.65
N SER A 105 3.26 4.12 11.13
CA SER A 105 3.78 4.78 9.93
C SER A 105 3.74 3.85 8.74
N GLY A 106 3.05 4.24 7.67
CA GLY A 106 2.80 3.38 6.51
C GLY A 106 3.45 3.84 5.21
N ILE A 107 3.91 2.89 4.39
CA ILE A 107 4.34 3.08 3.00
C ILE A 107 3.61 2.08 2.11
N LEU A 108 2.96 2.57 1.04
CA LEU A 108 2.43 1.75 -0.05
C LEU A 108 3.38 1.82 -1.26
N LEU A 109 3.73 0.65 -1.79
CA LEU A 109 4.36 0.46 -3.09
C LEU A 109 3.37 -0.30 -3.99
N SER A 110 2.66 0.41 -4.85
CA SER A 110 1.68 -0.20 -5.77
C SER A 110 2.26 -0.34 -7.18
N GLY A 111 1.83 -1.39 -7.89
CA GLY A 111 2.27 -1.73 -9.25
C GLY A 111 1.73 -0.81 -10.35
N CYS A 112 0.62 -0.10 -10.12
CA CYS A 112 -0.07 0.73 -11.11
C CYS A 112 -0.79 1.93 -10.48
N ARG A 113 -1.03 2.98 -11.27
CA ARG A 113 -1.99 4.04 -10.94
C ARG A 113 -3.43 3.59 -11.24
N ASP A 114 -4.40 4.32 -10.71
CA ASP A 114 -5.84 4.01 -10.76
C ASP A 114 -6.38 3.85 -12.19
N ASN A 115 -5.78 4.52 -13.18
CA ASN A 115 -6.16 4.43 -14.59
C ASN A 115 -5.27 3.48 -15.42
N GLN A 116 -4.68 2.44 -14.81
CA GLN A 116 -3.73 1.53 -15.47
C GLN A 116 -3.88 0.06 -15.05
N PHE A 117 -3.48 -0.84 -15.95
CA PHE A 117 -3.45 -2.29 -15.72
C PHE A 117 -2.06 -2.75 -15.29
N SER A 118 -1.98 -3.63 -14.29
CA SER A 118 -0.76 -4.38 -13.98
C SER A 118 -0.62 -5.53 -14.98
N TYR A 119 0.54 -5.62 -15.62
CA TYR A 119 0.82 -6.67 -16.59
C TYR A 119 1.45 -7.89 -15.92
N ASP A 120 1.21 -9.07 -16.48
CA ASP A 120 1.89 -10.30 -16.05
C ASP A 120 3.24 -10.46 -16.78
N ALA A 121 4.23 -10.97 -16.05
CA ALA A 121 5.45 -11.56 -16.60
C ALA A 121 5.31 -13.10 -16.58
N PRO A 122 6.22 -13.88 -17.22
CA PRO A 122 6.04 -15.34 -17.40
C PRO A 122 5.90 -16.17 -16.12
N SER A 123 6.22 -15.61 -14.96
CA SER A 123 6.15 -16.31 -13.65
C SER A 123 5.45 -15.50 -12.56
N ASN A 124 5.52 -14.16 -12.59
CA ASN A 124 4.97 -13.24 -11.58
C ASN A 124 4.37 -12.01 -12.29
N GLY A 125 3.67 -11.13 -11.56
CA GLY A 125 3.34 -9.78 -12.06
C GLY A 125 4.60 -9.00 -12.49
N ALA A 126 4.49 -8.16 -13.51
CA ALA A 126 5.60 -7.38 -14.07
C ALA A 126 6.23 -6.45 -13.03
N PHE A 127 5.42 -5.86 -12.16
CA PHE A 127 5.88 -5.06 -11.03
C PHE A 127 6.70 -5.91 -10.05
N THR A 128 6.17 -7.05 -9.63
CA THR A 128 6.87 -7.98 -8.72
C THR A 128 8.19 -8.48 -9.32
N ALA A 129 8.19 -8.87 -10.60
CA ALA A 129 9.39 -9.32 -11.29
C ALA A 129 10.49 -8.24 -11.30
N GLN A 130 10.10 -6.99 -11.60
CA GLN A 130 11.03 -5.87 -11.63
C GLN A 130 11.46 -5.43 -10.21
N LEU A 131 10.57 -5.53 -9.22
CA LEU A 131 10.88 -5.34 -7.80
C LEU A 131 11.99 -6.28 -7.35
N LEU A 132 11.85 -7.59 -7.60
CA LEU A 132 12.86 -8.59 -7.23
C LEU A 132 14.21 -8.32 -7.91
N LYS A 133 14.19 -7.95 -9.19
CA LYS A 133 15.39 -7.59 -9.95
C LYS A 133 16.12 -6.39 -9.35
N VAL A 134 15.40 -5.32 -9.01
CA VAL A 134 16.00 -4.11 -8.43
C VAL A 134 16.45 -4.35 -6.99
N TRP A 135 15.69 -5.12 -6.23
CA TRP A 135 16.03 -5.49 -4.85
C TRP A 135 17.35 -6.24 -4.78
N ASN A 136 17.59 -7.11 -5.77
CA ASN A 136 18.85 -7.82 -5.97
C ASN A 136 19.32 -8.51 -4.68
N ASN A 137 18.47 -9.38 -4.12
CA ASN A 137 18.76 -10.13 -2.89
C ASN A 137 19.23 -9.25 -1.72
N GLY A 138 18.65 -8.05 -1.57
CA GLY A 138 18.97 -7.11 -0.49
C GLY A 138 20.20 -6.24 -0.73
N GLN A 139 20.78 -6.28 -1.93
CA GLN A 139 21.92 -5.43 -2.29
C GLN A 139 21.51 -3.99 -2.65
N PHE A 140 20.23 -3.73 -2.93
CA PHE A 140 19.75 -2.37 -3.21
C PHE A 140 20.10 -1.40 -2.08
N LYS A 141 20.54 -0.19 -2.46
CA LYS A 141 20.81 0.93 -1.53
C LYS A 141 20.05 2.17 -1.96
N GLY A 142 19.25 2.72 -1.05
CA GLY A 142 18.45 3.92 -1.30
C GLY A 142 17.12 3.87 -0.58
N SER A 143 16.41 4.99 -0.54
CA SER A 143 15.10 5.07 0.09
C SER A 143 14.04 4.25 -0.66
N HIS A 144 12.90 3.97 0.00
CA HIS A 144 11.71 3.38 -0.63
C HIS A 144 11.27 4.11 -1.92
N LYS A 145 11.35 5.45 -1.94
CA LYS A 145 11.04 6.24 -3.14
C LYS A 145 12.04 6.02 -4.28
N LYS A 146 13.34 5.95 -3.97
CA LYS A 146 14.38 5.62 -4.97
C LYS A 146 14.22 4.19 -5.47
N PHE A 147 13.83 3.27 -4.59
CA PHE A 147 13.53 1.90 -4.94
C PHE A 147 12.40 1.82 -5.96
N LEU A 148 11.27 2.49 -5.70
CA LEU A 148 10.16 2.52 -6.66
C LEU A 148 10.54 3.18 -7.99
N GLN A 149 11.35 4.24 -7.98
CA GLN A 149 11.86 4.87 -9.20
C GLN A 149 12.72 3.91 -10.04
N ALA A 150 13.59 3.14 -9.39
CA ALA A 150 14.39 2.12 -10.07
C ALA A 150 13.52 0.97 -10.60
N ILE A 151 12.47 0.58 -9.89
CA ILE A 151 11.47 -0.39 -10.38
C ILE A 151 10.78 0.17 -11.62
N SER A 152 10.21 1.37 -11.52
CA SER A 152 9.51 2.05 -12.62
C SER A 152 10.37 2.18 -13.88
N SER A 153 11.70 2.27 -13.76
CA SER A 153 12.60 2.42 -14.90
C SER A 153 12.72 1.15 -15.75
N GLY A 154 12.38 -0.01 -15.19
CA GLY A 154 12.36 -1.29 -15.92
C GLY A 154 10.96 -1.78 -16.30
N LEU A 155 9.91 -1.01 -16.00
CA LEU A 155 8.53 -1.35 -16.37
C LEU A 155 8.14 -0.74 -17.72
N PRO A 156 7.13 -1.32 -18.42
CA PRO A 156 6.57 -0.71 -19.62
C PRO A 156 6.09 0.72 -19.35
N LYS A 157 6.26 1.65 -20.31
CA LYS A 157 5.85 3.07 -20.15
C LYS A 157 4.39 3.28 -19.72
N ARG A 158 3.53 2.30 -20.02
CA ARG A 158 2.09 2.30 -19.70
C ARG A 158 1.79 1.84 -18.28
N GLN A 159 2.74 1.20 -17.59
CA GLN A 159 2.62 0.78 -16.20
C GLN A 159 3.46 1.71 -15.31
N ARG A 160 2.79 2.52 -14.49
CA ARG A 160 3.45 3.47 -13.59
C ARG A 160 3.12 3.08 -12.15
N PRO A 161 4.11 2.60 -11.38
CA PRO A 161 3.88 2.27 -9.99
C PRO A 161 3.62 3.52 -9.13
N CYS A 162 2.95 3.34 -7.99
CA CYS A 162 2.59 4.40 -7.06
C CYS A 162 3.35 4.28 -5.72
N TYR A 163 3.74 5.42 -5.14
CA TYR A 163 4.35 5.54 -3.81
C TYR A 163 3.44 6.43 -2.96
N LEU A 164 2.81 5.87 -1.94
CA LEU A 164 2.02 6.63 -0.97
C LEU A 164 2.53 6.42 0.45
N THR A 165 2.24 7.39 1.31
CA THR A 165 2.51 7.32 2.76
C THR A 165 1.24 7.64 3.53
N PHE A 166 1.03 6.90 4.63
CA PHE A 166 -0.15 7.03 5.47
C PHE A 166 0.20 6.94 6.96
N GLY A 167 -0.73 7.35 7.82
CA GLY A 167 -0.56 7.37 9.27
C GLY A 167 0.48 8.39 9.76
N ALA A 168 1.11 8.09 10.90
CA ALA A 168 2.06 8.98 11.54
C ALA A 168 3.31 9.22 10.68
N LYS A 169 3.66 10.49 10.48
CA LYS A 169 4.83 10.90 9.69
C LYS A 169 6.13 10.37 10.30
N ASN A 170 6.91 9.63 9.51
CA ASN A 170 8.20 9.08 9.93
C ASN A 170 9.27 9.21 8.83
N ILE A 171 10.03 10.30 8.90
CA ILE A 171 11.06 10.62 7.89
C ILE A 171 12.22 9.62 7.89
N LYS A 172 12.58 9.06 9.06
CA LYS A 172 13.63 8.04 9.15
C LYS A 172 13.22 6.79 8.37
N PHE A 173 11.99 6.33 8.59
CA PHE A 173 11.41 5.19 7.88
C PHE A 173 11.32 5.43 6.37
N SER A 174 10.79 6.57 5.92
CA SER A 174 10.70 6.87 4.47
C SER A 174 12.07 6.91 3.77
N ARG A 175 13.14 7.23 4.49
CA ARG A 175 14.53 7.28 3.97
C ARG A 175 15.31 5.98 4.14
N GLN A 176 14.78 5.01 4.90
CA GLN A 176 15.41 3.71 5.12
C GLN A 176 15.49 2.89 3.82
N ASN A 177 16.42 1.95 3.75
CA ASN A 177 16.40 0.97 2.66
C ASN A 177 15.12 0.12 2.75
N PRO A 178 14.58 -0.33 1.60
CA PRO A 178 13.42 -1.21 1.58
C PRO A 178 13.64 -2.42 2.47
N PHE A 179 12.59 -2.87 3.17
CA PHE A 179 12.55 -4.14 3.91
C PHE A 179 13.65 -4.33 4.97
N GLN A 180 14.33 -3.26 5.38
CA GLN A 180 15.25 -3.35 6.51
C GLN A 180 14.45 -3.44 7.82
N PRO A 181 14.89 -4.32 8.74
CA PRO A 181 14.33 -4.37 10.08
C PRO A 181 14.46 -3.07 10.88
#